data_AF-A0A7C5Z9G8-F1
#
_entry.id   AF-A0A7C5Z9G8-F1
#
_cell.length_a   1.000
_cell.length_b   1.000
_cell.length_c   1.000
_cell.angle_alpha   90.00
_cell.angle_beta   90.00
_cell.angle_gamma   90.00
#
_symmetry.space_group_name_H-M   'P 1'
#
loop_
_entity.id
_entity.type
_entity.pdbx_description
1 polymer ?
#
loop_
_entity_poly.entity_id
_entity_poly.type
_entity_poly.pdbx_seq_one_letter_code
_entity_poly.pdbx_strand_id
1 'polypeptide(L)' 'MARHVIPKNLGKVRVAMSVAGTYAVWNGKTGKGEFRILVRTRKQAEEIAKMINEKRHEGIIEVHQ' A
#
# COMPACT_ATOMS: atom_id res chain seq x y z
N MET A 1 -2.83 -12.71 8.65
CA MET A 1 -3.19 -11.43 7.99
C MET A 1 -2.34 -10.34 8.62
N ALA A 2 -1.66 -9.55 7.80
CA ALA A 2 -0.97 -8.35 8.27
C ALA A 2 -1.97 -7.18 8.25
N ARG A 3 -2.18 -6.54 9.40
CA ARG A 3 -3.08 -5.40 9.53
C ARG A 3 -2.27 -4.11 9.43
N HIS A 4 -2.59 -3.27 8.44
CA HIS A 4 -1.90 -2.00 8.20
C HIS A 4 -2.82 -0.83 8.54
N VAL A 5 -2.37 0.05 9.44
CA VAL A 5 -3.05 1.31 9.75
C VAL A 5 -2.70 2.34 8.68
N ILE A 6 -3.71 2.91 8.03
CA ILE A 6 -3.56 3.92 6.99
C ILE A 6 -3.51 5.32 7.63
N PRO A 7 -2.43 6.09 7.46
CA PRO A 7 -2.37 7.47 7.93
C PRO A 7 -3.43 8.35 7.26
N LYS A 8 -4.06 9.26 8.02
CA LYS A 8 -5.07 10.19 7.47
C LYS A 8 -4.54 11.10 6.35
N ASN A 9 -3.25 11.45 6.39
CA ASN A 9 -2.58 12.35 5.42
C ASN A 9 -1.65 11.58 4.45
N LEU A 10 -2.06 10.39 4.03
CA LEU A 10 -1.24 9.51 3.20
C LEU A 10 -1.00 10.06 1.78
N GLY A 11 -1.98 10.75 1.20
CA GLY A 11 -1.96 11.16 -0.21
C GLY A 11 -2.31 10.02 -1.16
N LYS A 12 -2.05 10.18 -2.46
CA LYS A 12 -2.24 9.11 -3.44
C LYS A 12 -1.12 8.08 -3.33
N VAL A 13 -1.47 6.80 -3.44
CA VAL A 13 -0.51 5.70 -3.51
C VAL A 13 -0.42 5.14 -4.94
N ARG A 14 0.75 4.59 -5.27
CA ARG A 14 1.05 3.94 -6.55
C ARG A 14 1.62 2.54 -6.31
N VAL A 15 1.47 1.68 -7.31
CA VAL A 15 2.15 0.39 -7.34
C VAL A 15 3.56 0.60 -7.89
N ALA A 16 4.55 0.12 -7.17
CA ALA A 16 5.94 0.09 -7.57
C ALA A 16 6.46 -1.35 -7.53
N MET A 17 7.34 -1.72 -8.46
CA MET A 17 8.06 -2.98 -8.35
C MET A 17 9.18 -2.80 -7.34
N SER A 18 9.24 -3.69 -6.36
CA SER A 18 10.27 -3.73 -5.32
C SER A 18 11.32 -4.78 -5.69
N VAL A 19 12.42 -4.79 -4.94
CA VAL A 19 13.50 -5.77 -5.11
C VAL A 19 12.99 -7.21 -4.93
N ALA A 20 13.67 -8.15 -5.60
CA ALA A 20 13.35 -9.58 -5.59
C ALA A 20 11.95 -9.96 -6.11
N GLY A 21 11.43 -9.21 -7.10
CA GLY A 21 10.17 -9.57 -7.78
C GLY A 21 8.91 -9.33 -6.95
N THR A 22 9.02 -8.59 -5.85
CA THR A 22 7.88 -8.19 -5.02
C THR A 22 7.26 -6.89 -5.52
N TYR A 23 6.03 -6.60 -5.11
CA TYR A 23 5.34 -5.35 -5.43
C TYR A 23 5.12 -4.55 -4.15
N ALA A 24 5.17 -3.23 -4.28
CA ALA A 24 4.98 -2.28 -3.20
C ALA A 24 3.83 -1.33 -3.52
N VAL A 25 2.92 -1.13 -2.58
CA VAL A 25 1.98 0.00 -2.60
C VAL A 25 2.63 1.14 -1.83
N TRP A 26 3.00 2.21 -2.53
CA TRP A 26 3.86 3.26 -2.01
C TRP A 26 3.28 4.66 -2.27
N ASN A 27 3.40 5.55 -1.29
CA ASN A 27 2.91 6.94 -1.38
C ASN A 27 3.90 7.92 -2.04
N GLY A 28 5.03 7.44 -2.56
CA GLY A 28 6.03 8.29 -3.20
C GLY A 28 6.87 9.14 -2.25
N LYS A 29 6.65 9.05 -0.93
CA LYS A 29 7.43 9.77 0.09
C LYS A 29 8.54 8.89 0.64
N THR A 30 9.63 9.52 1.06
CA THR A 30 10.78 8.88 1.72
C THR A 30 11.01 9.55 3.08
N GLY A 31 11.38 8.79 4.12
CA GLY A 31 11.66 9.32 5.45
C GLY A 31 10.44 9.40 6.37
N LYS A 32 10.31 10.45 7.20
CA LYS A 32 9.19 10.63 8.15
C LYS A 32 7.88 10.88 7.38
N GLY A 33 7.15 9.81 7.08
CA GLY A 33 5.92 9.85 6.28
C GLY A 33 5.93 8.91 5.08
N GLU A 34 7.00 8.12 4.90
CA GLU A 34 7.01 6.99 3.99
C GLU A 34 5.96 5.96 4.44
N PHE A 35 5.14 5.55 3.49
CA PHE A 35 4.21 4.45 3.66
C PHE A 35 4.41 3.47 2.53
N ARG A 36 4.69 2.22 2.89
CA ARG A 36 4.84 1.12 1.94
C ARG A 36 4.18 -0.15 2.47
N ILE A 37 3.44 -0.83 1.62
CA ILE A 37 2.97 -2.21 1.86
C ILE A 37 3.62 -3.10 0.81
N LEU A 38 4.34 -4.12 1.25
CA LEU A 38 4.94 -5.13 0.37
C LEU A 38 3.97 -6.31 0.19
N VAL A 39 3.77 -6.71 -1.06
CA VAL A 39 2.93 -7.84 -1.47
C VAL A 39 3.62 -8.67 -2.56
N ARG A 40 3.21 -9.93 -2.69
CA ARG A 40 3.85 -10.86 -3.65
C ARG A 40 3.39 -10.66 -5.08
N THR A 41 2.15 -10.23 -5.29
CA THR A 41 1.55 -10.15 -6.63
C THR A 41 1.19 -8.72 -7.01
N ARG A 42 1.33 -8.42 -8.30
CA ARG A 42 0.94 -7.13 -8.87
C ARG A 42 -0.54 -6.84 -8.67
N LYS A 43 -1.38 -7.85 -8.93
CA LYS A 43 -2.83 -7.74 -8.82
C LYS A 43 -3.25 -7.31 -7.42
N GLN A 44 -2.68 -7.93 -6.39
CA GLN A 44 -2.94 -7.55 -5.00
C GLN A 44 -2.47 -6.11 -4.71
N ALA A 45 -1.32 -5.69 -5.24
CA ALA A 45 -0.85 -4.32 -5.09
C ALA A 45 -1.81 -3.31 -5.74
N GLU A 46 -2.32 -3.60 -6.93
CA GLU A 46 -3.26 -2.75 -7.66
C GLU A 46 -4.61 -2.64 -6.94
N GLU A 47 -5.13 -3.76 -6.43
CA GLU A 47 -6.36 -3.77 -5.63
C GLU A 47 -6.21 -2.95 -4.34
N ILE A 48 -5.12 -3.14 -3.60
CA ILE A 48 -4.84 -2.36 -2.39
C ILE A 48 -4.67 -0.88 -2.72
N ALA A 49 -3.91 -0.54 -3.77
CA ALA A 49 -3.73 0.84 -4.18
C ALA A 49 -5.06 1.50 -4.57
N LYS A 50 -5.94 0.78 -5.27
CA LYS A 50 -7.28 1.25 -5.61
C LYS A 50 -8.12 1.47 -4.35
N MET A 51 -8.16 0.51 -3.43
CA MET A 51 -8.89 0.64 -2.16
C MET A 51 -8.43 1.86 -1.35
N ILE A 52 -7.12 2.08 -1.24
CA ILE A 52 -6.52 3.24 -0.56
C ILE A 52 -6.94 4.55 -1.24
N ASN A 53 -6.74 4.63 -2.56
CA ASN A 53 -7.02 5.85 -3.30
C ASN A 53 -8.51 6.20 -3.33
N GLU A 54 -9.40 5.20 -3.35
CA GLU A 54 -10.85 5.36 -3.26
C GLU A 54 -11.35 5.53 -1.82
N LYS A 55 -10.46 5.53 -0.82
CA LYS A 55 -10.76 5.66 0.61
C LYS A 55 -11.71 4.57 1.17
N ARG A 56 -11.76 3.40 0.53
CA ARG A 56 -12.60 2.25 0.93
C ARG A 56 -11.93 1.36 1.97
N HIS A 57 -11.35 1.97 3.01
CA HIS A 57 -10.52 1.23 3.97
C HIS A 57 -10.78 1.63 5.43
N GLU A 58 -11.63 2.60 5.74
CA GLU A 58 -11.94 3.00 7.14
C GLU A 58 -10.70 3.22 8.04
N GLY A 59 -9.54 3.53 7.45
CA GLY A 59 -8.25 3.65 8.14
C GLY A 59 -7.45 2.35 8.35
N ILE A 60 -7.93 1.19 7.91
CA ILE A 60 -7.31 -0.12 8.12
C ILE A 60 -7.35 -0.95 6.83
N ILE A 61 -6.23 -1.58 6.46
CA ILE A 61 -6.20 -2.58 5.38
C ILE A 61 -5.64 -3.89 5.90
N GLU A 62 -6.29 -4.98 5.53
CA GLU A 62 -5.86 -6.34 5.83
C GLU A 62 -5.22 -6.95 4.59
N VAL A 63 -3.99 -7.43 4.74
CA VAL A 63 -3.21 -8.01 3.66
C VAL A 63 -2.92 -9.47 3.98
N HIS A 64 -3.28 -10.36 3.06
CA HIS A 64 -2.86 -11.76 3.07
C HIS A 64 -1.46 -11.84 2.46
N GLN A 65 -0.45 -12.24 3.23
CA GLN A 65 0.95 -12.37 2.77
C GLN A 65 1.32 -13.80 2.40
#